data_AF-A0A7W8VUP3-F1
#
_entry.id   AF-A0A7W8VUP3-F1
#
_cell.length_a   1.000
_cell.length_b   1.000
_cell.length_c   1.000
_cell.angle_alpha   90.00
_cell.angle_beta   90.00
_cell.angle_gamma   90.00
#
_symmetry.space_group_name_H-M   'P 1'
#
loop_
_entity.id
_entity.type
_entity.pdbx_description
1 polymer ?
#
loop_
_entity_poly.entity_id
_entity_poly.type
_entity_poly.pdbx_seq_one_letter_code
_entity_poly.pdbx_strand_id
1 'polypeptide(L)'
;MNAHQLAHASFSIAGDDLDPEVWTRYFGVPPDTAIVKGKRFMTPSGRLSSMPGRTGVWGVRSKAAVHSDSLEPHLRYLIDRLNLPRDDLRQLLADKGAQMRFFCYWDNESGDRVPDVPDDIRTMMEAMGGTVEIDEYR
;
A
#
# COMPACT_ATOMS: atom_id res chain seq x y z
N MET A 1 -13.31 -13.53 -16.72
CA MET A 1 -14.07 -13.24 -15.49
C MET A 1 -13.04 -12.85 -14.43
N ASN A 2 -12.97 -11.58 -14.03
CA ASN A 2 -12.14 -11.23 -12.86
C ASN A 2 -12.89 -11.77 -11.65
N ALA A 3 -12.39 -12.86 -11.06
CA ALA A 3 -12.90 -13.35 -9.80
C ALA A 3 -12.84 -12.20 -8.78
N HIS A 4 -13.93 -12.02 -8.04
CA HIS A 4 -14.00 -11.03 -6.97
C HIS A 4 -13.06 -11.50 -5.86
N GLN A 5 -11.85 -10.94 -5.78
CA GLN A 5 -10.91 -11.25 -4.71
C GLN A 5 -11.41 -10.62 -3.41
N LEU A 6 -11.57 -11.46 -2.39
CA LEU A 6 -12.11 -11.08 -1.08
C LEU A 6 -11.02 -10.58 -0.12
N ALA A 7 -9.78 -10.52 -0.58
CA ALA A 7 -8.65 -9.92 0.09
C ALA A 7 -7.70 -9.30 -0.94
N HIS A 8 -7.06 -8.19 -0.58
CA HIS A 8 -5.83 -7.72 -1.22
C HIS A 8 -5.15 -6.67 -0.36
N ALA A 9 -3.90 -6.35 -0.68
CA ALA A 9 -3.13 -5.36 0.07
C ALA A 9 -2.46 -4.34 -0.85
N SER A 10 -2.14 -3.19 -0.28
CA SER A 10 -1.29 -2.19 -0.91
C SER A 10 -0.31 -1.62 0.09
N PHE A 11 0.90 -1.36 -0.37
CA PHE A 11 1.88 -0.55 0.34
C PHE A 11 1.77 0.88 -0.18
N SER A 12 1.73 1.86 0.72
CA SER A 12 1.72 3.27 0.33
C SER A 12 2.60 4.11 1.25
N ILE A 13 3.30 5.06 0.64
CA ILE A 13 3.92 6.20 1.32
C ILE A 13 3.10 7.43 0.99
N ALA A 14 2.79 8.23 2.01
CA ALA A 14 2.05 9.47 1.89
C ALA A 14 2.79 10.62 2.56
N GLY A 15 2.69 11.82 1.97
CA GLY A 15 3.31 13.03 2.48
C GLY A 15 2.97 14.21 1.59
N ASP A 16 2.90 15.41 2.15
CA ASP A 16 2.44 16.58 1.42
C ASP A 16 3.42 17.04 0.32
N ASP A 17 4.72 16.91 0.59
CA ASP A 17 5.81 17.22 -0.33
C ASP A 17 6.35 15.97 -1.05
N LEU A 18 5.57 14.88 -1.07
CA LEU A 18 5.98 13.62 -1.66
C LEU A 18 6.18 13.76 -3.18
N ASP A 19 7.37 13.38 -3.63
CA ASP A 19 7.70 13.20 -5.03
C ASP A 19 7.70 11.70 -5.40
N PRO A 20 6.76 11.23 -6.24
CA PRO A 20 6.69 9.84 -6.67
C PRO A 20 7.96 9.32 -7.37
N GLU A 21 8.72 10.18 -8.06
CA GLU A 21 9.93 9.74 -8.77
C GLU A 21 11.04 9.34 -7.80
N VAL A 22 11.16 10.04 -6.67
CA VAL A 22 12.13 9.71 -5.61
C VAL A 22 11.88 8.32 -5.05
N TRP A 23 10.63 7.99 -4.74
CA TRP A 23 10.26 6.67 -4.19
C TRP A 23 10.34 5.57 -5.25
N THR A 24 9.98 5.87 -6.50
CA THR A 24 10.17 4.95 -7.63
C THR A 24 11.65 4.58 -7.78
N ARG A 25 12.56 5.56 -7.69
CA ARG A 25 14.00 5.32 -7.76
C ARG A 25 14.52 4.57 -6.54
N TYR A 26 14.06 4.91 -5.35
CA TYR A 26 14.47 4.28 -4.10
C TYR A 26 14.10 2.78 -4.05
N PHE A 27 12.87 2.43 -4.44
CA PHE A 27 12.44 1.04 -4.47
C PHE A 27 12.87 0.30 -5.74
N GLY A 28 13.13 1.01 -6.85
CA GLY A 28 13.37 0.40 -8.15
C GLY A 28 12.11 -0.22 -8.76
N VAL A 29 10.92 0.18 -8.29
CA VAL A 29 9.62 -0.40 -8.67
C VAL A 29 8.70 0.70 -9.19
N PRO A 30 8.04 0.52 -10.35
CA PRO A 30 7.03 1.46 -10.81
C PRO A 30 5.79 1.43 -9.89
N PRO A 31 5.24 2.58 -9.48
CA PRO A 31 4.06 2.62 -8.64
C PRO A 31 2.80 2.24 -9.41
N ASP A 32 1.87 1.60 -8.72
CA ASP A 32 0.48 1.45 -9.16
C ASP A 32 -0.36 2.69 -8.80
N THR A 33 0.14 3.54 -7.91
CA THR A 33 -0.50 4.81 -7.52
C THR A 33 0.55 5.88 -7.32
N ALA A 34 0.45 6.96 -8.09
CA ALA A 34 1.28 8.14 -7.98
C ALA A 34 0.38 9.38 -7.96
N ILE A 35 0.39 10.10 -6.86
CA ILE A 35 -0.38 11.32 -6.64
C ILE A 35 0.59 12.40 -6.19
N VAL A 36 0.53 13.56 -6.83
CA VAL A 36 1.22 14.77 -6.40
C VAL A 36 0.17 15.71 -5.83
N LYS A 37 0.40 16.24 -4.63
CA LYS A 37 -0.51 17.17 -3.97
C LYS A 37 -0.84 18.35 -4.89
N GLY A 38 -2.10 18.75 -4.93
CA GLY A 38 -2.57 19.86 -5.77
C GLY A 38 -2.68 19.54 -7.27
N LYS A 39 -2.31 18.33 -7.72
CA LYS A 39 -2.51 17.88 -9.11
C LYS A 39 -3.66 16.88 -9.22
N ARG A 40 -4.33 16.86 -10.37
CA ARG A 40 -5.28 15.78 -10.71
C ARG A 40 -4.51 14.50 -11.00
N PHE A 41 -5.13 13.37 -10.72
CA PHE A 41 -4.53 12.05 -10.88
C PHE A 41 -5.52 11.09 -11.53
N MET A 42 -5.01 9.98 -12.08
CA MET A 42 -5.86 8.93 -12.64
C MET A 42 -6.40 8.05 -11.51
N THR A 43 -7.71 7.89 -11.45
CA THR A 43 -8.37 7.00 -10.49
C THR A 43 -8.15 5.54 -10.90
N PRO A 44 -8.37 4.57 -9.98
CA PRO A 44 -8.33 3.14 -10.32
C PRO A 44 -9.30 2.75 -11.45
N SER A 45 -10.37 3.52 -11.68
CA SER A 45 -11.32 3.33 -12.79
C SER A 45 -10.84 3.90 -14.12
N GLY A 46 -9.60 4.42 -14.20
CA GLY A 46 -9.04 5.01 -15.41
C GLY A 46 -9.62 6.39 -15.75
N ARG A 47 -10.30 7.05 -14.81
CA ARG A 47 -10.85 8.40 -15.01
C ARG A 47 -9.93 9.43 -14.36
N LEU A 48 -9.86 10.63 -14.93
CA LEU A 48 -9.17 11.73 -14.27
C LEU A 48 -9.97 12.16 -13.03
N SER A 49 -9.29 12.40 -11.91
CA SER A 49 -9.93 12.83 -10.67
C SER A 49 -10.64 14.18 -10.85
N SER A 50 -11.83 14.31 -10.28
CA SER A 50 -12.58 15.57 -10.28
C SER A 50 -11.87 16.64 -9.43
N MET A 51 -11.33 16.22 -8.30
CA MET A 51 -10.59 17.04 -7.34
C MET A 51 -9.08 16.75 -7.39
N PRO A 52 -8.22 17.75 -7.14
CA PRO A 52 -6.80 17.53 -6.95
C PRO A 52 -6.49 16.63 -5.74
N GLY A 53 -5.34 15.95 -5.77
CA GLY A 53 -4.84 15.18 -4.64
C GLY A 53 -4.66 16.07 -3.40
N ARG A 54 -5.22 15.64 -2.26
CA ARG A 54 -5.11 16.37 -0.99
C ARG A 54 -3.73 16.27 -0.36
N THR A 55 -3.03 15.17 -0.64
CA THR A 55 -1.65 14.88 -0.21
C THR A 55 -0.97 14.09 -1.32
N GLY A 56 0.36 14.00 -1.30
CA GLY A 56 1.12 13.16 -2.21
C GLY A 56 1.08 11.70 -1.76
N VAL A 57 1.03 10.79 -2.73
CA VAL A 57 1.00 9.33 -2.49
C VAL A 57 1.84 8.61 -3.52
N TRP A 58 2.67 7.67 -3.06
CA TRP A 58 3.30 6.65 -3.89
C TRP A 58 2.91 5.28 -3.34
N GLY A 59 2.51 4.34 -4.19
CA GLY A 59 2.11 3.03 -3.69
C GLY A 59 2.07 1.91 -4.73
N VAL A 60 2.10 0.68 -4.21
CA VAL A 60 2.16 -0.58 -4.97
C VAL A 60 1.07 -1.52 -4.44
N ARG A 61 0.42 -2.25 -5.34
CA ARG A 61 -0.73 -3.12 -5.06
C ARG A 61 -0.39 -4.58 -5.38
N SER A 62 -0.98 -5.49 -4.62
CA SER A 62 -0.82 -6.93 -4.84
C SER A 62 -1.92 -7.56 -5.69
N LYS A 63 -3.08 -6.90 -5.82
CA LYS A 63 -4.32 -7.44 -6.43
C LYS A 63 -4.13 -8.07 -7.82
N ALA A 64 -3.27 -7.50 -8.67
CA ALA A 64 -3.04 -8.01 -10.02
C ALA A 64 -2.06 -9.21 -10.07
N ALA A 65 -1.23 -9.38 -9.03
CA ALA A 65 -0.13 -10.36 -9.02
C ALA A 65 -0.45 -11.59 -8.16
N VAL A 66 -1.27 -11.43 -7.13
CA VAL A 66 -1.60 -12.48 -6.17
C VAL A 66 -3.10 -12.80 -6.28
N HIS A 67 -3.41 -14.09 -6.35
CA HIS A 67 -4.78 -14.61 -6.37
C HIS A 67 -5.00 -15.41 -5.08
N SER A 68 -5.46 -14.73 -4.04
CA SER A 68 -5.76 -15.33 -2.75
C SER A 68 -6.84 -14.52 -2.06
N ASP A 69 -7.65 -15.19 -1.24
CA ASP A 69 -8.60 -14.55 -0.33
C ASP A 69 -8.03 -14.47 1.09
N SER A 70 -6.70 -14.47 1.25
CA SER A 70 -6.01 -14.31 2.54
C SER A 70 -5.01 -13.16 2.44
N LEU A 71 -4.84 -12.35 3.49
CA LEU A 71 -3.95 -11.19 3.44
C LEU A 71 -2.47 -11.55 3.38
N GLU A 72 -2.06 -12.63 4.04
CA GLU A 72 -0.65 -13.02 4.12
C GLU A 72 0.04 -13.13 2.75
N PRO A 73 -0.47 -13.87 1.75
CA PRO A 73 0.16 -13.93 0.42
C PRO A 73 0.35 -12.56 -0.24
N HIS A 74 -0.59 -11.64 -0.03
CA HIS A 74 -0.50 -10.29 -0.57
C HIS A 74 0.58 -9.45 0.13
N LEU A 75 0.70 -9.58 1.44
CA LEU A 75 1.70 -8.86 2.24
C LEU A 75 3.11 -9.38 1.95
N ARG A 76 3.29 -10.72 1.90
CA ARG A 76 4.57 -11.36 1.55
C ARG A 76 5.03 -10.92 0.15
N TYR A 77 4.13 -10.90 -0.83
CA TYR A 77 4.44 -10.38 -2.16
C TYR A 77 4.94 -8.93 -2.15
N LEU A 78 4.30 -8.05 -1.37
CA LEU A 78 4.73 -6.65 -1.29
C LEU A 78 6.09 -6.50 -0.58
N ILE A 79 6.32 -7.30 0.47
CA ILE A 79 7.61 -7.37 1.17
C ILE A 79 8.72 -7.76 0.21
N ASP A 80 8.52 -8.86 -0.55
CA ASP A 80 9.50 -9.34 -1.52
C ASP A 80 9.71 -8.32 -2.65
N ARG A 81 8.62 -7.79 -3.22
CA ARG A 81 8.68 -6.83 -4.34
C ARG A 81 9.39 -5.53 -3.97
N LEU A 82 9.26 -5.08 -2.72
CA LEU A 82 9.87 -3.85 -2.24
C LEU A 82 11.20 -4.10 -1.52
N ASN A 83 11.60 -5.37 -1.35
CA ASN A 83 12.77 -5.79 -0.57
C ASN A 83 12.73 -5.18 0.83
N LEU A 84 11.66 -5.44 1.58
CA LEU A 84 11.50 -5.04 2.98
C LEU A 84 12.00 -6.14 3.94
N PRO A 85 12.48 -5.79 5.14
CA PRO A 85 12.69 -4.44 5.64
C PRO A 85 13.88 -3.74 4.98
N ARG A 86 13.91 -2.41 5.08
CA ARG A 86 15.06 -1.58 4.67
C ARG A 86 15.46 -0.68 5.83
N ASP A 87 16.71 -0.79 6.26
CA ASP A 87 17.20 -0.15 7.48
C ASP A 87 17.15 1.38 7.42
N ASP A 88 17.32 1.97 6.23
CA ASP A 88 17.33 3.42 6.02
C ASP A 88 15.93 4.02 5.81
N LEU A 89 14.92 3.19 5.55
CA LEU A 89 13.58 3.65 5.15
C LEU A 89 12.92 4.51 6.24
N ARG A 90 13.08 4.12 7.50
CA ARG A 90 12.49 4.87 8.63
C ARG A 90 13.04 6.30 8.72
N GLN A 91 14.36 6.45 8.63
CA GLN A 91 15.01 7.77 8.66
C GLN A 91 14.63 8.58 7.42
N LEU A 92 14.63 7.94 6.24
CA LEU A 92 14.27 8.60 4.99
C LEU A 92 12.83 9.13 4.99
N LEU A 93 11.89 8.39 5.58
CA LEU A 93 10.51 8.84 5.79
C LEU A 93 10.44 10.06 6.70
N ALA A 94 11.15 10.02 7.83
CA ALA A 94 11.20 11.12 8.78
C ALA A 94 11.78 12.40 8.14
N ASP A 95 12.90 12.29 7.43
CA ASP A 95 13.57 13.40 6.75
C ASP A 95 12.68 14.06 5.69
N LYS A 96 11.76 13.28 5.10
CA LYS A 96 10.83 13.72 4.06
C LYS A 96 9.44 14.08 4.59
N GLY A 97 9.21 14.02 5.90
CA GLY A 97 7.88 14.25 6.49
C GLY A 97 6.81 13.31 5.91
N ALA A 98 7.18 12.08 5.60
CA ALA A 98 6.32 11.08 4.99
C ALA A 98 6.03 9.93 5.95
N GLN A 99 4.92 9.23 5.71
CA GLN A 99 4.48 8.07 6.48
C GLN A 99 4.21 6.89 5.55
N MET A 100 4.44 5.67 6.03
CA MET A 100 4.13 4.47 5.27
C MET A 100 3.11 3.59 5.97
N ARG A 101 2.36 2.83 5.17
CA ARG A 101 1.43 1.82 5.68
C ARG A 101 1.24 0.67 4.70
N PHE A 102 0.86 -0.49 5.24
CA PHE A 102 0.06 -1.46 4.51
C PHE A 102 -1.42 -1.15 4.72
N PHE A 103 -2.18 -1.12 3.63
CA PHE A 103 -3.63 -1.03 3.63
C PHE A 103 -4.21 -2.31 3.05
N CYS A 104 -5.01 -3.00 3.85
CA CYS A 104 -5.53 -4.34 3.59
C CYS A 104 -7.04 -4.27 3.37
N TYR A 105 -7.48 -4.52 2.14
CA TYR A 105 -8.90 -4.74 1.85
C TYR A 105 -9.28 -6.15 2.28
N TRP A 106 -10.38 -6.27 3.01
CA TRP A 106 -10.95 -7.53 3.45
C TRP A 106 -12.47 -7.53 3.31
N ASP A 107 -13.01 -8.55 2.65
CA ASP A 107 -14.45 -8.64 2.39
C ASP A 107 -15.12 -9.82 3.09
N ASN A 108 -15.70 -9.59 4.26
CA ASN A 108 -16.30 -10.65 5.06
C ASN A 108 -17.75 -10.97 4.62
N GLU A 109 -17.96 -11.25 3.33
CA GLU A 109 -19.30 -11.53 2.75
C GLU A 109 -20.05 -12.66 3.47
N SER A 110 -19.34 -13.69 3.94
CA SER A 110 -19.94 -14.84 4.64
C SER A 110 -20.12 -14.61 6.15
N GLY A 111 -19.57 -13.53 6.70
CA GLY A 111 -19.66 -13.17 8.12
C GLY A 111 -18.74 -13.97 9.06
N ASP A 112 -18.10 -15.03 8.58
CA ASP A 112 -17.23 -15.94 9.34
C ASP A 112 -15.74 -15.81 9.00
N ARG A 113 -15.37 -14.93 8.06
CA ARG A 113 -13.97 -14.66 7.68
C ARG A 113 -13.33 -13.68 8.66
N VAL A 114 -12.22 -14.07 9.28
CA VAL A 114 -11.43 -13.23 10.17
C VAL A 114 -10.18 -12.75 9.45
N PRO A 115 -9.93 -11.42 9.33
CA PRO A 115 -8.70 -10.93 8.71
C PRO A 115 -7.52 -11.23 9.62
N ASP A 116 -6.45 -11.78 9.05
CA ASP A 116 -5.21 -12.05 9.77
C ASP A 116 -4.01 -11.40 9.09
N VAL A 117 -3.10 -10.87 9.91
CA VAL A 117 -1.80 -10.33 9.48
C VAL A 117 -0.76 -10.97 10.38
N PRO A 118 0.18 -11.75 9.80
CA PRO A 118 1.22 -12.43 10.57
C PRO A 118 2.01 -11.49 11.50
N ASP A 119 2.32 -11.98 12.70
CA ASP A 119 2.99 -11.20 13.76
C ASP A 119 4.37 -10.69 13.34
N ASP A 120 5.10 -11.46 12.53
CA ASP A 120 6.41 -11.05 12.01
C ASP A 120 6.27 -9.85 11.06
N ILE A 121 5.21 -9.79 10.24
CA ILE A 121 4.91 -8.66 9.37
C ILE A 121 4.51 -7.43 10.20
N ARG A 122 3.70 -7.61 11.25
CA ARG A 122 3.33 -6.51 12.17
C ARG A 122 4.57 -5.94 12.85
N THR A 123 5.42 -6.81 13.40
CA THR A 123 6.66 -6.44 14.09
C THR A 123 7.63 -5.72 13.14
N MET A 124 7.79 -6.23 11.90
CA MET A 124 8.61 -5.60 10.87
C MET A 124 8.11 -4.19 10.55
N MET A 125 6.80 -4.02 10.34
CA MET A 125 6.23 -2.71 10.02
C MET A 125 6.39 -1.71 11.17
N GLU A 126 6.16 -2.14 12.41
CA GLU A 126 6.37 -1.31 13.60
C GLU A 126 7.82 -0.86 13.74
N ALA A 127 8.78 -1.78 13.55
CA ALA A 127 10.21 -1.46 13.62
C ALA A 127 10.61 -0.39 12.60
N MET A 128 10.05 -0.45 11.39
CA MET A 128 10.27 0.55 10.35
C MET A 128 9.46 1.85 10.56
N GLY A 129 8.57 1.91 11.56
CA GLY A 129 7.73 3.08 11.85
C GLY A 129 6.50 3.21 10.94
N GLY A 130 6.07 2.12 10.31
CA GLY A 130 4.85 2.05 9.52
C GLY A 130 3.68 1.40 10.26
N THR A 131 2.50 1.43 9.63
CA THR A 131 1.28 0.81 10.18
C THR A 131 0.72 -0.28 9.26
N VAL A 132 -0.10 -1.17 9.83
CA VAL A 132 -0.94 -2.08 9.05
C VAL A 132 -2.40 -1.79 9.38
N GLU A 133 -3.16 -1.38 8.37
CA GLU A 133 -4.57 -1.03 8.48
C GLU A 133 -5.41 -2.07 7.74
N ILE A 134 -6.46 -2.56 8.38
CA ILE A 134 -7.44 -3.47 7.77
C ILE A 134 -8.73 -2.68 7.57
N ASP A 135 -9.22 -2.68 6.32
CA ASP A 135 -10.49 -2.13 5.90
C ASP A 135 -11.44 -3.28 5.62
N GLU A 136 -12.25 -3.61 6.62
CA GLU A 136 -13.22 -4.71 6.59
C GLU A 136 -14.57 -4.23 6.05
N TYR A 137 -15.05 -4.93 5.03
CA TYR A 137 -16.38 -4.81 4.45
C TYR A 137 -17.24 -6.02 4.86
N ARG A 138 -18.56 -5.82 4.90
CA ARG A 138 -19.59 -6.80 5.29
C ARG A 138 -20.82 -6.67 4.40
#